data_AF-A0A3S0X3K3-F1
#
_entry.id   AF-A0A3S0X3K3-F1
#
_cell.length_a   1.000
_cell.length_b   1.000
_cell.length_c   1.000
_cell.angle_alpha   90.00
_cell.angle_beta   90.00
_cell.angle_gamma   90.00
#
_symmetry.space_group_name_H-M   'P 1'
#
loop_
_entity.id
_entity.type
_entity.pdbx_description
1 polymer ?
#
loop_
_entity_poly.entity_id
_entity_poly.type
_entity_poly.pdbx_seq_one_letter_code
_entity_poly.pdbx_strand_id
1 'polypeptide(L)'
;MEKFMKRRVVINNDVLKVQSAAYTLTTFAPSWATAITVKRTNENEFVATLVPEAQKHWEVAPHVTSKELLFALVNFFTRTEVKQKTDMHQIIESFLQGQTMNGKYLFNDNGDAINRNVSQANNVPAGSTEKTFSM
;
A
#
# COMPACT_ATOMS: atom_id res chain seq x y z
N MET A 1 21.86 10.60 11.81
CA MET A 1 20.41 10.55 12.10
C MET A 1 19.78 9.77 10.95
N GLU A 2 19.49 8.48 11.17
CA GLU A 2 18.87 7.65 10.13
C GLU A 2 17.50 8.21 9.79
N LYS A 3 17.32 8.55 8.52
CA LYS A 3 16.07 9.12 8.01
C LYS A 3 15.10 7.96 7.82
N PHE A 4 14.37 7.60 8.88
CA PHE A 4 13.31 6.59 8.80
C PHE A 4 12.27 7.02 7.75
N MET A 5 12.29 6.37 6.59
CA MET A 5 11.30 6.60 5.54
C MET A 5 10.08 5.73 5.85
N LYS A 6 9.12 6.32 6.56
CA LYS A 6 7.87 5.64 6.86
C LYS A 6 7.07 5.45 5.57
N ARG A 7 6.53 4.24 5.38
CA ARG A 7 5.62 3.91 4.28
C ARG A 7 4.23 3.70 4.82
N ARG A 8 3.24 3.98 3.99
CA ARG A 8 1.83 3.80 4.33
C ARG A 8 1.11 3.14 3.17
N VAL A 9 0.46 2.01 3.44
CA VAL A 9 -0.52 1.42 2.52
C VAL A 9 -1.91 1.81 3.02
N VAL A 10 -2.74 2.33 2.12
CA VAL A 10 -4.13 2.67 2.39
C VAL A 10 -5.01 1.84 1.47
N ILE A 11 -5.89 1.03 2.05
CA ILE A 11 -6.89 0.26 1.30
C ILE A 11 -8.27 0.82 1.67
N ASN A 12 -9.04 1.18 0.65
CA ASN A 12 -10.43 1.58 0.78
C ASN A 12 -11.24 0.95 -0.36
N ASN A 13 -12.01 -0.07 -0.01
CA ASN A 13 -12.73 -0.94 -0.94
C ASN A 13 -11.76 -1.47 -2.00
N ASP A 14 -12.10 -1.27 -3.27
CA ASP A 14 -11.31 -1.74 -4.41
C ASP A 14 -10.08 -0.89 -4.73
N VAL A 15 -9.68 0.03 -3.85
CA VAL A 15 -8.55 0.94 -4.09
C VAL A 15 -7.45 0.76 -3.05
N LEU A 16 -6.26 0.40 -3.53
CA LEU A 16 -5.02 0.39 -2.77
C LEU A 16 -4.16 1.60 -3.16
N LYS A 17 -3.58 2.28 -2.18
CA LYS A 17 -2.61 3.36 -2.37
C LYS A 17 -1.36 3.05 -1.58
N VAL A 18 -0.19 3.15 -2.22
CA VAL A 18 1.10 3.12 -1.54
C VAL A 18 1.62 4.54 -1.42
N GLN A 19 2.03 4.92 -0.23
CA GLN A 19 2.44 6.28 0.09
C GLN A 19 3.74 6.28 0.89
N SER A 20 4.54 7.32 0.71
CA SER A 20 5.78 7.53 1.45
C SER A 20 5.69 8.83 2.24
N ALA A 21 6.27 8.83 3.44
CA ALA A 21 6.37 10.03 4.24
C ALA A 21 7.34 11.02 3.58
N ALA A 22 6.84 12.21 3.30
CA ALA A 22 7.63 13.39 3.01
C ALA A 22 7.64 14.27 4.27
N TYR A 23 8.82 14.60 4.75
CA TYR A 23 8.97 15.59 5.81
C TYR A 23 9.15 16.95 5.16
N THR A 24 8.25 17.88 5.43
CA THR A 24 8.45 19.28 5.06
C THR A 24 9.07 20.00 6.25
N LEU A 25 10.04 20.89 6.01
CA LEU A 25 10.74 21.64 7.07
C LEU A 25 9.81 22.50 7.92
N THR A 26 8.57 22.74 7.46
CA THR A 26 7.60 23.65 8.04
C THR A 26 6.56 22.97 8.92
N THR A 27 6.38 21.66 8.80
CA THR A 27 5.42 20.92 9.63
C THR A 27 6.13 19.72 10.22
N PHE A 28 6.25 19.66 11.55
CA PHE A 28 6.75 18.49 12.28
C PHE A 28 5.87 17.24 12.10
N ALA A 29 4.85 17.29 11.24
CA ALA A 29 3.99 16.20 10.83
C ALA A 29 4.38 15.69 9.44
N PRO A 30 4.47 14.36 9.22
CA PRO A 30 4.75 13.82 7.90
C PRO A 30 3.58 14.12 6.95
N SER A 31 3.88 14.75 5.81
CA SER A 31 2.98 14.73 4.67
C SER A 31 3.15 13.38 3.95
N TRP A 32 2.06 12.85 3.38
CA TRP A 32 2.09 11.54 2.74
C TRP A 32 1.90 11.69 1.25
N ALA A 33 2.98 11.49 0.49
CA ALA A 33 2.94 11.49 -0.96
C ALA A 33 2.52 10.10 -1.45
N THR A 34 1.51 10.03 -2.29
CA THR A 34 1.14 8.77 -2.97
C THR A 34 2.18 8.48 -4.04
N ALA A 35 2.63 7.24 -4.15
CA ALA A 35 3.52 6.81 -5.22
C ALA A 35 2.71 6.13 -6.34
N ILE A 36 1.82 5.22 -5.95
CA ILE A 36 0.97 4.46 -6.85
C ILE A 36 -0.42 4.26 -6.24
N THR A 37 -1.43 4.34 -7.11
CA THR A 37 -2.79 3.91 -6.83
C THR A 37 -3.10 2.69 -7.69
N VAL A 38 -3.72 1.68 -7.09
CA VAL A 38 -4.17 0.47 -7.75
C VAL A 38 -5.65 0.34 -7.47
N LYS A 39 -6.46 0.29 -8.53
CA LYS A 39 -7.91 0.05 -8.44
C LYS A 39 -8.22 -1.32 -9.02
N ARG A 40 -8.86 -2.18 -8.24
CA ARG A 40 -9.48 -3.41 -8.73
C ARG A 40 -10.75 -3.05 -9.50
N THR A 41 -10.85 -3.50 -10.75
CA THR A 41 -12.06 -3.31 -11.58
C THR A 41 -12.94 -4.55 -11.57
N ASN A 42 -12.33 -5.74 -11.49
CA ASN A 42 -13.00 -7.02 -11.25
C ASN A 42 -12.00 -8.01 -10.60
N GLU A 43 -12.36 -9.30 -10.48
CA GLU A 43 -11.54 -10.31 -9.80
C GLU A 43 -10.12 -10.49 -10.38
N ASN A 44 -9.95 -10.19 -11.67
CA ASN A 44 -8.73 -10.46 -12.43
C ASN A 44 -8.13 -9.22 -13.11
N GLU A 45 -8.72 -8.06 -12.92
CA GLU A 45 -8.30 -6.84 -13.59
C GLU A 45 -8.08 -5.70 -12.61
N PHE A 46 -6.96 -5.02 -12.81
CA PHE A 46 -6.54 -3.90 -12.03
C PHE A 46 -6.12 -2.75 -12.94
N VAL A 47 -6.41 -1.54 -12.48
CA VAL A 47 -5.93 -0.30 -13.08
C VAL A 47 -4.87 0.28 -12.14
N ALA A 48 -3.65 0.41 -12.64
CA ALA A 48 -2.53 1.01 -11.92
C ALA A 48 -2.28 2.43 -12.42
N THR A 49 -2.15 3.38 -11.50
CA THR A 49 -1.91 4.79 -11.82
C THR A 49 -0.80 5.33 -10.93
N LEU A 50 0.28 5.76 -11.57
CA LEU A 50 1.36 6.50 -10.91
C LEU A 50 0.96 7.95 -10.68
N VAL A 51 1.57 8.60 -9.68
CA VAL A 51 1.44 10.06 -9.54
C VAL A 51 2.12 10.81 -10.70
N PRO A 52 1.67 12.03 -11.06
CA PRO A 52 2.19 12.76 -12.22
C PRO A 52 3.72 12.89 -12.24
N GLU A 53 4.34 13.18 -11.10
CA GLU A 53 5.80 13.21 -10.97
C GLU A 53 6.47 11.88 -11.32
N ALA A 54 5.88 10.74 -10.93
CA ALA A 54 6.42 9.43 -11.27
C ALA A 54 6.15 9.08 -12.75
N GLN A 55 5.03 9.53 -13.33
CA GLN A 55 4.73 9.35 -14.76
C GLN A 55 5.76 10.04 -15.68
N LYS A 56 6.48 11.06 -15.19
CA LYS A 56 7.58 11.70 -15.94
C LYS A 56 8.79 10.78 -16.13
N HIS A 57 8.91 9.73 -15.32
CA HIS A 57 10.09 8.86 -15.27
C HIS A 57 9.77 7.39 -15.57
N TRP A 58 8.54 6.97 -15.34
CA TRP A 58 8.09 5.59 -15.52
C TRP A 58 6.75 5.55 -16.23
N GLU A 59 6.61 4.60 -17.15
CA GLU A 59 5.34 4.24 -17.77
C GLU A 59 4.84 2.93 -17.16
N VAL A 60 3.55 2.88 -16.83
CA VAL A 60 2.88 1.68 -16.34
C VAL A 60 1.70 1.42 -17.26
N ALA A 61 1.55 0.16 -17.70
CA ALA A 61 0.39 -0.24 -18.47
C ALA A 61 -0.89 0.08 -17.67
N PRO A 62 -1.86 0.83 -18.24
CA PRO A 62 -3.02 1.30 -17.49
C PRO A 62 -3.89 0.15 -17.01
N HIS A 63 -3.91 -0.97 -17.75
CA HIS A 63 -4.56 -2.21 -17.36
C HIS A 63 -3.52 -3.27 -17.09
N VAL A 64 -3.55 -3.83 -15.87
CA VAL A 64 -2.68 -4.93 -15.45
C VAL A 64 -3.57 -6.10 -15.09
N THR A 65 -3.55 -7.13 -15.92
CA THR A 65 -4.32 -8.38 -15.72
C THR A 65 -3.52 -9.44 -14.97
N SER A 66 -2.19 -9.29 -14.87
CA SER A 66 -1.35 -10.19 -14.09
C SER A 66 -1.17 -9.66 -12.66
N LYS A 67 -1.66 -10.44 -11.68
CA LYS A 67 -1.43 -10.21 -10.25
C LYS A 67 0.06 -10.19 -9.91
N GLU A 68 0.88 -10.96 -10.62
CA GLU A 68 2.34 -11.05 -10.41
C GLU A 68 3.05 -9.76 -10.86
N LEU A 69 2.66 -9.21 -12.02
CA LEU A 69 3.19 -7.94 -12.51
C LEU A 69 2.82 -6.78 -11.57
N LEU A 70 1.57 -6.80 -11.08
CA LEU A 70 1.12 -5.78 -10.13
C LEU A 70 1.83 -5.91 -8.79
N PHE A 71 2.04 -7.13 -8.30
CA PHE A 71 2.82 -7.37 -7.09
C PHE A 71 4.27 -6.89 -7.25
N ALA A 72 4.92 -7.20 -8.37
CA ALA A 72 6.27 -6.73 -8.67
C ALA A 72 6.34 -5.20 -8.75
N LEU A 73 5.35 -4.56 -9.37
CA LEU A 73 5.25 -3.10 -9.46
C LEU A 73 5.07 -2.47 -8.08
N VAL A 74 4.18 -3.00 -7.25
CA VAL A 74 3.99 -2.49 -5.91
C VAL A 74 5.26 -2.70 -5.08
N ASN A 75 5.93 -3.86 -5.18
CA ASN A 75 7.18 -4.15 -4.49
C ASN A 75 8.31 -3.19 -4.89
N PHE A 76 8.36 -2.79 -6.16
CA PHE A 76 9.32 -1.77 -6.61
C PHE A 76 9.16 -0.46 -5.83
N PHE A 77 7.92 -0.04 -5.57
CA PHE A 77 7.64 1.15 -4.77
C PHE A 77 7.85 0.96 -3.26
N THR A 78 7.92 -0.27 -2.77
CA THR A 78 8.19 -0.57 -1.35
C THR A 78 9.67 -0.80 -1.06
N ARG A 79 10.54 -0.98 -2.08
CA ARG A 79 12.01 -1.13 -1.97
C ARG A 79 12.49 -2.20 -0.98
N THR A 80 11.64 -3.14 -0.66
CA THR A 80 11.99 -4.29 0.16
C THR A 80 12.80 -5.25 -0.70
N GLU A 81 14.04 -5.57 -0.29
CA GLU A 81 14.81 -6.61 -0.98
C GLU A 81 13.95 -7.88 -0.99
N VAL A 82 13.70 -8.43 -2.19
CA VAL A 82 12.76 -9.54 -2.48
C VAL A 82 13.09 -10.83 -1.69
N LYS A 83 14.19 -10.84 -0.93
CA LYS A 83 14.66 -11.99 -0.16
C LYS A 83 13.72 -12.38 0.99
N GLN A 84 12.85 -11.48 1.47
CA GLN A 84 11.91 -11.79 2.56
C GLN A 84 10.51 -11.19 2.33
N LYS A 85 9.48 -12.01 2.57
CA LYS A 85 8.07 -11.59 2.52
C LYS A 85 7.70 -10.86 3.82
N THR A 86 7.51 -9.56 3.72
CA THR A 86 7.24 -8.67 4.87
C THR A 86 5.74 -8.49 5.11
N ASP A 87 5.36 -7.86 6.24
CA ASP A 87 3.96 -7.52 6.55
C ASP A 87 3.29 -6.71 5.43
N MET A 88 4.02 -5.78 4.82
CA MET A 88 3.50 -4.98 3.71
C MET A 88 3.14 -5.84 2.50
N HIS A 89 3.99 -6.82 2.16
CA HIS A 89 3.72 -7.75 1.06
C HIS A 89 2.46 -8.55 1.34
N GLN A 90 2.25 -9.00 2.58
CA GLN A 90 1.04 -9.74 2.96
C GLN A 90 -0.23 -8.89 2.74
N ILE A 91 -0.22 -7.63 3.19
CA ILE A 91 -1.35 -6.70 3.00
C ILE A 91 -1.63 -6.46 1.51
N ILE A 92 -0.58 -6.26 0.71
CA ILE A 92 -0.70 -6.05 -0.75
C ILE A 92 -1.26 -7.32 -1.40
N GLU A 93 -0.72 -8.50 -1.10
CA GLU A 93 -1.20 -9.77 -1.66
C GLU A 93 -2.67 -10.03 -1.31
N SER A 94 -3.08 -9.83 -0.06
CA SER A 94 -4.49 -9.98 0.32
C SER A 94 -5.37 -9.04 -0.50
N PHE A 95 -4.96 -7.79 -0.68
CA PHE A 95 -5.68 -6.87 -1.58
C PHE A 95 -5.73 -7.39 -3.01
N LEU A 96 -4.67 -7.98 -3.56
CA LEU A 96 -4.63 -8.55 -4.92
C LEU A 96 -5.43 -9.86 -5.06
N GLN A 97 -5.61 -10.60 -3.98
CA GLN A 97 -6.40 -11.82 -3.94
C GLN A 97 -7.91 -11.56 -3.74
N GLY A 98 -8.30 -10.32 -3.46
CA GLY A 98 -9.70 -9.94 -3.20
C GLY A 98 -10.10 -10.08 -1.74
N GLN A 99 -9.12 -10.35 -0.88
CA GLN A 99 -9.25 -10.33 0.57
C GLN A 99 -9.05 -8.87 1.02
N THR A 100 -10.04 -8.04 0.72
CA THR A 100 -9.96 -6.60 0.96
C THR A 100 -9.96 -6.31 2.47
N MET A 101 -8.92 -5.64 2.94
CA MET A 101 -8.80 -5.21 4.34
C MET A 101 -8.71 -3.70 4.38
N ASN A 102 -9.87 -3.05 4.55
CA ASN A 102 -9.94 -1.60 4.64
C ASN A 102 -9.10 -1.09 5.81
N GLY A 103 -8.31 -0.05 5.56
CA GLY A 103 -7.49 0.53 6.60
C GLY A 103 -6.29 1.30 6.11
N LYS A 104 -5.60 1.89 7.08
CA LYS A 104 -4.31 2.56 6.91
C LYS A 104 -3.27 1.76 7.68
N TYR A 105 -2.24 1.30 6.98
CA TYR A 105 -1.19 0.44 7.50
C TYR A 105 0.14 1.16 7.38
N LEU A 106 0.86 1.30 8.49
CA LEU A 106 2.14 2.00 8.55
C LEU A 106 3.27 0.99 8.66
N PHE A 107 4.32 1.22 7.87
CA PHE A 107 5.47 0.32 7.78
C PHE A 107 6.78 1.07 7.89
N ASN A 108 7.79 0.38 8.41
CA ASN A 108 9.17 0.86 8.47
C ASN A 108 9.86 0.70 7.10
N ASP A 109 11.16 1.02 7.05
CA ASP A 109 11.99 0.91 5.84
C ASP A 109 12.19 -0.54 5.36
N ASN A 110 12.05 -1.51 6.25
CA ASN A 110 12.11 -2.94 5.95
C ASN A 110 10.75 -3.52 5.55
N GLY A 111 9.67 -2.73 5.63
CA GLY A 111 8.33 -3.18 5.30
C GLY A 111 7.61 -3.95 6.40
N ASP A 112 8.10 -3.90 7.64
CA ASP A 112 7.43 -4.43 8.84
C ASP A 112 6.44 -3.41 9.39
N ALA A 113 5.32 -3.87 9.94
CA ALA A 113 4.28 -3.01 10.48
C ALA A 113 4.74 -2.28 11.75
N ILE A 114 4.51 -0.97 11.81
CA ILE A 114 4.94 -0.12 12.94
C ILE A 114 3.95 -0.17 14.11
N ASN A 115 2.63 -0.33 13.87
CA ASN A 115 1.61 -0.13 14.93
C ASN A 115 0.29 -0.92 14.74
N ARG A 116 0.27 -2.08 14.08
CA ARG A 116 -0.93 -2.96 14.05
C ARG A 116 -0.55 -4.44 14.11
N ASN A 117 -1.38 -5.22 14.80
CA ASN A 117 -1.47 -6.69 14.69
C ASN A 117 -1.81 -7.07 13.23
N VAL A 118 -0.80 -7.29 12.41
CA VAL A 118 -0.95 -7.92 11.07
C VAL A 118 -1.57 -9.31 11.20
N SER A 119 -1.52 -9.90 12.40
CA SER A 119 -2.18 -11.17 12.76
C SER A 119 -3.72 -11.13 12.79
N GLN A 120 -4.35 -9.95 12.85
CA GLN A 120 -5.83 -9.84 12.82
C GLN A 120 -6.41 -9.68 11.41
N ALA A 121 -5.56 -9.45 10.41
CA ALA A 121 -5.95 -9.33 9.02
C ALA A 121 -6.51 -10.65 8.42
N ASN A 122 -6.06 -11.80 8.93
CA ASN A 122 -6.51 -13.12 8.46
C ASN A 122 -7.87 -13.58 9.03
N ASN A 123 -8.52 -12.81 9.91
CA ASN A 123 -9.75 -13.23 10.62
C ASN A 123 -10.89 -12.20 10.56
N VAL A 124 -10.89 -11.26 9.62
CA VAL A 124 -12.03 -10.35 9.44
C VAL A 124 -13.00 -10.97 8.44
N PRO A 125 -14.21 -11.43 8.86
CA PRO A 125 -15.22 -11.87 7.93
C PRO A 125 -15.63 -10.69 7.05
N ALA A 126 -15.90 -10.95 5.77
CA ALA A 126 -16.46 -9.95 4.87
C ALA A 126 -17.74 -9.35 5.51
N GLY A 127 -17.68 -8.08 5.93
CA GLY A 127 -18.85 -7.37 6.47
C GLY A 127 -18.66 -6.60 7.79
N SER A 128 -17.48 -6.61 8.45
CA SER A 128 -17.32 -5.76 9.63
C SER A 128 -17.03 -4.30 9.23
N THR A 129 -18.04 -3.45 9.36
CA THR A 129 -17.93 -1.99 9.29
C THR A 129 -16.97 -1.44 10.34
N GLU A 130 -16.26 -0.38 9.96
CA GLU A 130 -15.27 0.33 10.77
C GLU A 130 -15.75 0.64 12.19
N LYS A 131 -14.94 0.33 13.20
CA LYS A 131 -14.99 1.09 14.46
C LYS A 131 -14.36 2.46 14.19
N THR A 132 -15.23 3.42 13.88
CA THR A 132 -14.98 4.86 14.02
C THR A 132 -14.52 5.12 15.44
N PHE A 133 -13.31 5.66 15.63
CA PHE A 133 -12.93 6.26 16.90
C PHE A 133 -13.11 7.77 16.79
N SER A 134 -14.12 8.29 17.49
CA SER A 134 -14.24 9.69 17.85
C SER A 134 -13.80 9.84 19.30
N MET A 135 -12.67 10.51 19.50
CA MET A 135 -12.37 11.57 20.47
C MET A 135 -10.85 11.70 20.59
#